data_AF-A0A0G4NFA5-F1
#
_entry.id   AF-A0A0G4NFA5-F1
#
_cell.length_a   1.000
_cell.length_b   1.000
_cell.length_c   1.000
_cell.angle_alpha   90.00
_cell.angle_beta   90.00
_cell.angle_gamma   90.00
#
_symmetry.space_group_name_H-M   'P 1'
#
loop_
_entity.id
_entity.type
_entity.pdbx_description
1 polymer ?
#
loop_
_entity_poly.entity_id
_entity_poly.type
_entity_poly.pdbx_seq_one_letter_code
_entity_poly.pdbx_strand_id
1 'polypeptide(L)'
;MVAQYRRFVQAVVSRYTTSKAIFAWELANEPRCNGCSTDVIFDWAKSASEYVKSLDPNHLVTLGDEGLGIAGDSSYPYQFGEGTDFAKNLAIKTLDFGTLHLYPGSWGVSYDWGNKWIKDHAAACVAAGKPCFFEEYGAPNNHCAIERPWQLTSVATPGMAADAFWQLGDTLSYGKSHDDGNTIYTNTDDWTCLVTNHVAALG
;
A
#
# COMPACT_ATOMS: atom_id res chain seq x y z
N MET A 1 8.75 3.54 -23.55
CA MET A 1 8.67 3.80 -22.09
C MET A 1 9.15 2.59 -21.27
N VAL A 2 8.64 1.37 -21.52
CA VAL A 2 9.03 0.14 -20.79
C VAL A 2 10.55 -0.16 -20.80
N ALA A 3 11.25 0.03 -21.92
CA ALA A 3 12.68 -0.30 -22.01
C ALA A 3 13.56 0.56 -21.08
N GLN A 4 13.27 1.85 -20.96
CA GLN A 4 14.04 2.73 -20.08
C GLN A 4 13.69 2.52 -18.61
N TYR A 5 12.42 2.24 -18.30
CA TYR A 5 12.00 1.81 -16.97
C TYR A 5 12.76 0.54 -16.53
N ARG A 6 12.84 -0.50 -17.37
CA ARG A 6 13.59 -1.72 -17.04
C ARG A 6 15.09 -1.46 -16.80
N ARG A 7 15.71 -0.57 -17.58
CA ARG A 7 17.10 -0.17 -17.32
C ARG A 7 17.27 0.51 -15.96
N PHE A 8 16.31 1.35 -15.58
CA PHE A 8 16.31 1.99 -14.26
C PHE A 8 16.11 0.97 -13.14
N VAL A 9 15.14 0.06 -13.28
CA VAL A 9 14.91 -1.06 -12.35
C VAL A 9 16.21 -1.86 -12.17
N GLN A 10 16.87 -2.26 -13.25
CA GLN A 10 18.13 -2.99 -13.19
C GLN A 10 19.23 -2.19 -12.47
N ALA A 11 19.34 -0.90 -12.75
CA ALA A 11 20.34 -0.04 -12.11
C ALA A 11 20.12 0.11 -10.60
N VAL A 12 18.87 0.10 -10.13
CA VAL A 12 18.54 0.17 -8.70
C VAL A 12 18.70 -1.21 -8.03
N VAL A 13 18.00 -2.23 -8.54
CA VAL A 13 17.95 -3.58 -7.94
C VAL A 13 19.34 -4.17 -7.80
N SER A 14 20.19 -4.05 -8.84
CA SER A 14 21.55 -4.63 -8.83
C SER A 14 22.46 -4.10 -7.72
N ARG A 15 22.14 -2.95 -7.10
CA ARG A 15 22.92 -2.38 -5.99
C ARG A 15 22.65 -3.07 -4.66
N TYR A 16 21.51 -3.74 -4.51
CA TYR A 16 21.00 -4.15 -3.19
C TYR A 16 20.53 -5.61 -3.14
N THR A 17 20.81 -6.44 -4.15
CA THR A 17 20.35 -7.84 -4.24
C THR A 17 20.78 -8.74 -3.08
N THR A 18 21.80 -8.34 -2.32
CA THR A 18 22.29 -9.06 -1.12
C THR A 18 22.02 -8.31 0.19
N SER A 19 21.38 -7.14 0.13
CA SER A 19 21.13 -6.29 1.29
C SER A 19 19.94 -6.80 2.08
N LYS A 20 20.18 -7.23 3.33
CA LYS A 20 19.12 -7.65 4.26
C LYS A 20 18.19 -6.50 4.70
N ALA A 21 18.47 -5.27 4.30
CA ALA A 21 17.66 -4.09 4.63
C ALA A 21 16.50 -3.85 3.64
N ILE A 22 16.45 -4.57 2.52
CA ILE A 22 15.34 -4.45 1.57
C ILE A 22 14.19 -5.33 2.04
N PHE A 23 13.05 -4.72 2.34
CA PHE A 23 11.82 -5.46 2.61
C PHE A 23 11.24 -6.04 1.31
N ALA A 24 10.95 -5.18 0.34
CA ALA A 24 10.39 -5.56 -0.94
C ALA A 24 10.82 -4.59 -2.06
N TRP A 25 10.77 -5.07 -3.30
CA TRP A 25 10.76 -4.22 -4.49
C TRP A 25 9.31 -3.91 -4.87
N GLU A 26 8.96 -2.64 -4.94
CA GLU A 26 7.66 -2.19 -5.42
C GLU A 26 7.76 -1.74 -6.88
N LEU A 27 6.77 -2.10 -7.69
CA LEU A 27 6.81 -1.81 -9.13
C LEU A 27 6.56 -0.34 -9.44
N ALA A 28 5.60 0.28 -8.76
CA ALA A 28 5.27 1.70 -8.86
C ALA A 28 4.41 2.13 -7.67
N ASN A 29 4.49 3.41 -7.31
CA ASN A 29 3.51 4.05 -6.43
C ASN A 29 2.20 4.27 -7.19
N GLU A 30 1.09 3.74 -6.66
CA GLU A 30 -0.29 3.95 -7.12
C GLU A 30 -0.49 3.81 -8.64
N PRO A 31 -0.07 2.70 -9.29
CA PRO A 31 -0.26 2.53 -10.71
C PRO A 31 -1.76 2.48 -11.06
N ARG A 32 -2.22 3.47 -11.82
CA ARG A 32 -3.56 3.52 -12.43
C ARG A 32 -3.48 3.56 -13.96
N CYS A 33 -4.53 3.08 -14.61
CA CYS A 33 -4.77 3.22 -16.04
C CYS A 33 -6.25 3.60 -16.24
N ASN A 34 -6.53 4.89 -16.11
CA ASN A 34 -7.89 5.43 -16.12
C ASN A 34 -8.64 5.05 -17.42
N GLY A 35 -9.78 4.36 -17.26
CA GLY A 35 -10.62 3.89 -18.36
C GLY A 35 -10.06 2.71 -19.18
N CYS A 36 -8.92 2.15 -18.78
CA CYS A 36 -8.32 0.99 -19.45
C CYS A 36 -9.01 -0.32 -19.05
N SER A 37 -8.81 -1.38 -19.85
CA SER A 37 -9.03 -2.74 -19.35
C SER A 37 -8.09 -3.02 -18.18
N THR A 38 -8.57 -3.76 -17.18
CA THR A 38 -7.74 -4.21 -16.05
C THR A 38 -6.61 -5.16 -16.47
N ASP A 39 -6.70 -5.74 -17.67
CA ASP A 39 -5.60 -6.50 -18.29
C ASP A 39 -4.33 -5.67 -18.48
N VAL A 40 -4.44 -4.35 -18.71
CA VAL A 40 -3.29 -3.50 -19.02
C VAL A 40 -2.30 -3.46 -17.85
N ILE A 41 -2.80 -3.22 -16.63
CA ILE A 41 -1.95 -3.23 -15.44
C ILE A 41 -1.55 -4.65 -15.08
N PHE A 42 -2.46 -5.62 -15.18
CA PHE A 42 -2.14 -7.02 -14.88
C PHE A 42 -0.96 -7.55 -15.71
N ASP A 43 -1.01 -7.37 -17.04
CA ASP A 43 0.04 -7.86 -17.95
C ASP A 43 1.37 -7.12 -17.74
N TRP A 44 1.30 -5.80 -17.49
CA TRP A 44 2.47 -5.00 -17.15
C TRP A 44 3.10 -5.46 -15.82
N ALA A 45 2.30 -5.59 -14.76
CA ALA A 45 2.74 -5.97 -13.43
C ALA A 45 3.35 -7.38 -13.42
N LYS A 46 2.73 -8.32 -14.15
CA LYS A 46 3.27 -9.66 -14.35
C LYS A 46 4.65 -9.60 -15.02
N SER A 47 4.77 -8.90 -16.15
CA SER A 47 6.03 -8.84 -16.88
C SER A 47 7.13 -8.06 -16.14
N ALA A 48 6.75 -7.04 -15.35
CA ALA A 48 7.68 -6.24 -14.55
C ALA A 48 8.17 -7.01 -13.32
N SER A 49 7.28 -7.68 -12.57
CA SER A 49 7.67 -8.49 -11.41
C SER A 49 8.50 -9.72 -11.81
N GLU A 50 8.19 -10.39 -12.92
CA GLU A 50 9.04 -11.45 -13.49
C GLU A 50 10.44 -10.92 -13.81
N TYR A 51 10.55 -9.70 -14.34
CA TYR A 51 11.84 -9.09 -14.62
C TYR A 51 12.62 -8.78 -13.33
N VAL A 52 11.97 -8.20 -12.30
CA VAL A 52 12.59 -7.96 -10.99
C VAL A 52 13.09 -9.27 -10.38
N LYS A 53 12.25 -10.32 -10.33
CA LYS A 53 12.64 -11.64 -9.82
C LYS A 53 13.79 -12.29 -10.58
N SER A 54 13.95 -11.99 -11.88
CA SER A 54 15.10 -12.49 -12.66
C SER A 54 16.41 -11.77 -12.34
N LEU A 55 16.34 -10.54 -11.79
CA LEU A 55 17.49 -9.79 -11.31
C LEU A 55 17.80 -10.09 -9.83
N ASP A 56 16.78 -10.35 -9.04
CA ASP A 56 16.86 -10.56 -7.60
C ASP A 56 15.86 -11.64 -7.14
N PRO A 57 16.33 -12.88 -6.93
CA PRO A 57 15.48 -13.96 -6.41
C PRO A 57 15.35 -13.95 -4.87
N ASN A 58 16.02 -13.04 -4.16
CA ASN A 58 16.10 -13.07 -2.69
C ASN A 58 14.99 -12.25 -2.00
N HIS A 59 14.59 -11.13 -2.59
CA HIS A 59 13.65 -10.19 -1.95
C HIS A 59 12.21 -10.37 -2.42
N LEU A 60 11.27 -9.90 -1.60
CA LEU A 60 9.86 -9.83 -1.95
C LEU A 60 9.63 -8.80 -3.06
N VAL A 61 8.53 -8.94 -3.80
CA VAL A 61 8.07 -8.01 -4.83
C VAL A 61 6.58 -7.74 -4.63
N THR A 62 6.17 -6.48 -4.71
CA THR A 62 4.76 -6.05 -4.65
C THR A 62 4.43 -5.05 -5.76
N LEU A 63 3.14 -4.79 -5.98
CA LEU A 63 2.67 -3.89 -7.03
C LEU A 63 2.77 -2.42 -6.61
N GLY A 64 2.33 -2.07 -5.39
CA GLY A 64 2.20 -0.69 -4.90
C GLY A 64 0.89 -0.02 -5.30
N ASP A 65 -0.13 -0.81 -5.65
CA ASP A 65 -1.45 -0.29 -5.97
C ASP A 65 -2.29 0.00 -4.73
N GLU A 66 -3.22 0.94 -4.88
CA GLU A 66 -4.11 1.39 -3.82
C GLU A 66 -5.18 0.35 -3.42
N GLY A 67 -5.31 -0.74 -4.18
CA GLY A 67 -6.35 -1.77 -3.99
C GLY A 67 -7.66 -1.50 -4.76
N LEU A 68 -7.69 -0.51 -5.64
CA LEU A 68 -8.91 -0.17 -6.40
C LEU A 68 -9.38 -1.33 -7.29
N GLY A 69 -10.69 -1.42 -7.47
CA GLY A 69 -11.31 -2.47 -8.29
C GLY A 69 -11.35 -3.81 -7.55
N ILE A 70 -12.32 -3.94 -6.66
CA ILE A 70 -12.57 -5.15 -5.87
C ILE A 70 -14.07 -5.32 -5.70
N ALA A 71 -14.58 -6.55 -5.69
CA ALA A 71 -16.00 -6.80 -5.46
C ALA A 71 -16.37 -6.59 -3.98
N GLY A 72 -17.56 -6.05 -3.70
CA GLY A 72 -18.07 -5.97 -2.32
C GLY A 72 -18.82 -4.68 -1.97
N ASP A 73 -18.80 -3.67 -2.85
CA ASP A 73 -19.46 -2.38 -2.65
C ASP A 73 -19.69 -1.66 -4.00
N SER A 74 -20.52 -0.61 -4.01
CA SER A 74 -20.82 0.21 -5.20
C SER A 74 -20.12 1.58 -5.21
N SER A 75 -19.36 1.90 -4.16
CA SER A 75 -18.54 3.11 -4.09
C SER A 75 -17.42 3.09 -5.13
N TYR A 76 -16.97 4.29 -5.52
CA TYR A 76 -15.94 4.50 -6.53
C TYR A 76 -14.68 3.63 -6.33
N PRO A 77 -14.09 3.50 -5.12
CA PRO A 77 -12.88 2.70 -4.95
C PRO A 77 -13.03 1.21 -5.26
N TYR A 78 -14.25 0.66 -5.12
CA TYR A 78 -14.54 -0.74 -5.48
C TYR A 78 -14.74 -0.92 -7.00
N GLN A 79 -14.82 0.16 -7.77
CA GLN A 79 -15.03 0.08 -9.22
C GLN A 79 -13.71 -0.13 -9.97
N PHE A 80 -13.79 -0.79 -11.12
CA PHE A 80 -12.63 -1.14 -11.97
C PHE A 80 -12.19 -0.02 -12.92
N GLY A 81 -12.71 1.21 -12.73
CA GLY A 81 -12.51 2.33 -13.65
C GLY A 81 -11.08 2.87 -13.69
N GLU A 82 -10.28 2.61 -12.66
CA GLU A 82 -8.86 2.99 -12.60
C GLU A 82 -7.92 1.95 -13.21
N GLY A 83 -8.47 0.94 -13.91
CA GLY A 83 -7.70 -0.02 -14.67
C GLY A 83 -7.00 -1.10 -13.82
N THR A 84 -7.38 -1.23 -12.54
CA THR A 84 -6.92 -2.25 -11.61
C THR A 84 -8.04 -3.23 -11.27
N ASP A 85 -7.66 -4.47 -10.96
CA ASP A 85 -8.52 -5.49 -10.39
C ASP A 85 -7.70 -6.20 -9.31
N PHE A 86 -7.99 -5.91 -8.05
CA PHE A 86 -7.16 -6.31 -6.91
C PHE A 86 -7.01 -7.83 -6.80
N ALA A 87 -8.12 -8.56 -6.92
CA ALA A 87 -8.12 -10.02 -6.83
C ALA A 87 -7.36 -10.66 -8.01
N LYS A 88 -7.48 -10.07 -9.21
CA LYS A 88 -6.73 -10.51 -10.38
C LYS A 88 -5.24 -10.23 -10.26
N ASN A 89 -4.84 -9.07 -9.74
CA ASN A 89 -3.45 -8.71 -9.49
C ASN A 89 -2.81 -9.65 -8.46
N LEU A 90 -3.54 -10.00 -7.39
CA LEU A 90 -3.11 -10.99 -6.41
C LEU A 90 -2.82 -12.38 -7.01
N ALA A 91 -3.39 -12.74 -8.16
CA ALA A 91 -3.11 -14.00 -8.83
C ALA A 91 -1.74 -14.05 -9.54
N ILE A 92 -1.03 -12.92 -9.66
CA ILE A 92 0.32 -12.87 -10.24
C ILE A 92 1.31 -13.56 -9.31
N LYS A 93 1.93 -14.65 -9.77
CA LYS A 93 2.80 -15.51 -8.94
C LYS A 93 4.09 -14.84 -8.46
N THR A 94 4.55 -13.82 -9.17
CA THR A 94 5.79 -13.08 -8.90
C THR A 94 5.59 -11.84 -8.03
N LEU A 95 4.34 -11.56 -7.63
CA LEU A 95 4.03 -10.63 -6.55
C LEU A 95 3.81 -11.45 -5.27
N ASP A 96 4.52 -11.15 -4.19
CA ASP A 96 4.51 -11.99 -2.99
C ASP A 96 3.41 -11.59 -2.00
N PHE A 97 2.92 -10.35 -2.07
CA PHE A 97 1.85 -9.82 -1.22
C PHE A 97 1.04 -8.75 -1.96
N GLY A 98 -0.12 -8.37 -1.41
CA GLY A 98 -0.96 -7.29 -1.93
C GLY A 98 -0.82 -6.01 -1.10
N THR A 99 -1.04 -4.87 -1.73
CA THR A 99 -1.01 -3.54 -1.12
C THR A 99 -2.38 -2.89 -1.21
N LEU A 100 -2.71 -2.06 -0.23
CA LEU A 100 -3.91 -1.23 -0.27
C LEU A 100 -3.59 0.12 0.38
N HIS A 101 -4.19 1.19 -0.15
CA HIS A 101 -4.10 2.54 0.41
C HIS A 101 -5.48 2.95 0.95
N LEU A 102 -5.58 4.06 1.69
CA LEU A 102 -6.87 4.58 2.17
C LEU A 102 -6.87 6.10 2.35
N TYR A 103 -7.59 6.80 1.46
CA TYR A 103 -7.80 8.25 1.55
C TYR A 103 -9.28 8.63 1.34
N PRO A 104 -10.15 8.46 2.36
CA PRO A 104 -11.60 8.59 2.22
C PRO A 104 -12.08 9.94 1.68
N GLY A 105 -11.43 11.03 2.12
CA GLY A 105 -11.73 12.39 1.66
C GLY A 105 -11.49 12.59 0.16
N SER A 106 -10.40 12.00 -0.37
CA SER A 106 -10.06 12.03 -1.79
C SER A 106 -11.02 11.18 -2.64
N TRP A 107 -11.62 10.16 -2.03
CA TRP A 107 -12.46 9.18 -2.73
C TRP A 107 -13.97 9.44 -2.55
N GLY A 108 -14.35 10.46 -1.78
CA GLY A 108 -15.74 10.80 -1.52
C GLY A 108 -16.50 9.77 -0.68
N VAL A 109 -15.81 9.07 0.22
CA VAL A 109 -16.40 8.09 1.15
C VAL A 109 -16.20 8.53 2.61
N SER A 110 -16.99 7.98 3.54
CA SER A 110 -16.86 8.32 4.96
C SER A 110 -15.60 7.68 5.57
N TYR A 111 -15.10 8.23 6.68
CA TYR A 111 -13.96 7.63 7.36
C TYR A 111 -14.28 6.25 7.98
N ASP A 112 -15.50 6.04 8.46
CA ASP A 112 -15.93 4.74 9.01
C ASP A 112 -15.91 3.62 7.96
N TRP A 113 -16.14 3.96 6.69
CA TRP A 113 -16.07 3.02 5.55
C TRP A 113 -14.68 2.37 5.42
N GLY A 114 -13.62 3.03 5.88
CA GLY A 114 -12.24 2.52 5.85
C GLY A 114 -12.07 1.16 6.54
N ASN A 115 -12.83 0.90 7.60
CA ASN A 115 -12.77 -0.40 8.28
C ASN A 115 -13.30 -1.56 7.41
N LYS A 116 -14.27 -1.29 6.54
CA LYS A 116 -14.77 -2.28 5.57
C LYS A 116 -13.74 -2.51 4.47
N TRP A 117 -13.14 -1.43 3.96
CA TRP A 117 -12.07 -1.47 2.97
C TRP A 117 -10.93 -2.42 3.39
N ILE A 118 -10.41 -2.25 4.61
CA ILE A 118 -9.35 -3.09 5.16
C ILE A 118 -9.77 -4.57 5.22
N LYS A 119 -10.99 -4.86 5.70
CA LYS A 119 -11.50 -6.23 5.85
C LYS A 119 -11.67 -6.94 4.51
N ASP A 120 -12.20 -6.26 3.52
CA ASP A 120 -12.47 -6.85 2.21
C ASP A 120 -11.16 -7.17 1.46
N HIS A 121 -10.15 -6.30 1.55
CA HIS A 121 -8.82 -6.55 0.99
C HIS A 121 -8.11 -7.70 1.71
N ALA A 122 -8.14 -7.71 3.04
CA ALA A 122 -7.57 -8.79 3.82
C ALA A 122 -8.18 -10.14 3.43
N ALA A 123 -9.51 -10.20 3.24
CA ALA A 123 -10.20 -11.40 2.79
C ALA A 123 -9.75 -11.85 1.38
N ALA A 124 -9.55 -10.92 0.44
CA ALA A 124 -9.02 -11.22 -0.88
C ALA A 124 -7.57 -11.74 -0.83
N CYS A 125 -6.72 -11.15 0.00
CA CYS A 125 -5.36 -11.62 0.26
C CYS A 125 -5.36 -13.05 0.85
N VAL A 126 -6.19 -13.32 1.87
CA VAL A 126 -6.35 -14.67 2.43
C VAL A 126 -6.80 -15.66 1.36
N ALA A 127 -7.77 -15.30 0.52
CA ALA A 127 -8.25 -16.16 -0.56
C ALA A 127 -7.15 -16.47 -1.60
N ALA A 128 -6.23 -15.52 -1.83
CA ALA A 128 -5.05 -15.71 -2.69
C ALA A 128 -3.89 -16.45 -2.00
N GLY A 129 -3.99 -16.74 -0.69
CA GLY A 129 -2.92 -17.33 0.10
C GLY A 129 -1.72 -16.40 0.29
N LYS A 130 -1.95 -15.09 0.30
CA LYS A 130 -0.92 -14.04 0.42
C LYS A 130 -1.26 -13.09 1.56
N PRO A 131 -0.26 -12.43 2.17
CA PRO A 131 -0.51 -11.34 3.10
C PRO A 131 -0.92 -10.06 2.36
N CYS A 132 -1.62 -9.18 3.07
CA CYS A 132 -1.89 -7.79 2.68
C CYS A 132 -1.05 -6.83 3.53
N PHE A 133 -0.57 -5.78 2.91
CA PHE A 133 0.10 -4.64 3.56
C PHE A 133 -0.72 -3.37 3.35
N PHE A 134 -1.24 -2.80 4.44
CA PHE A 134 -1.97 -1.54 4.40
C PHE A 134 -0.97 -0.39 4.32
N GLU A 135 -0.51 -0.15 3.10
CA GLU A 135 0.75 0.52 2.76
C GLU A 135 0.69 2.04 2.92
N GLU A 136 -0.49 2.64 2.75
CA GLU A 136 -0.71 4.05 3.03
C GLU A 136 -2.11 4.32 3.61
N TYR A 137 -2.18 5.25 4.56
CA TYR A 137 -3.44 5.84 5.00
C TYR A 137 -3.22 7.19 5.67
N GLY A 138 -4.21 8.07 5.55
CA GLY A 138 -4.19 9.35 6.24
C GLY A 138 -5.53 10.07 6.21
N ALA A 139 -5.75 10.91 7.22
CA ALA A 139 -6.84 11.88 7.24
C ALA A 139 -6.26 13.28 7.51
N PRO A 140 -6.69 14.35 6.81
CA PRO A 140 -6.04 15.67 6.91
C PRO A 140 -6.33 16.44 8.22
N ASN A 141 -7.11 15.86 9.12
CA ASN A 141 -7.43 16.42 10.44
C ASN A 141 -7.88 15.31 11.38
N ASN A 142 -7.86 15.59 12.69
CA ASN A 142 -8.30 14.65 13.73
C ASN A 142 -7.68 13.25 13.59
N HIS A 143 -6.40 13.18 13.20
CA HIS A 143 -5.66 11.95 12.87
C HIS A 143 -5.94 10.83 13.86
N CYS A 144 -5.65 11.05 15.14
CA CYS A 144 -5.85 10.06 16.18
C CYS A 144 -7.28 9.49 16.23
N ALA A 145 -8.31 10.33 16.13
CA ALA A 145 -9.70 9.87 16.25
C ALA A 145 -10.17 9.09 15.01
N ILE A 146 -9.64 9.42 13.84
CA ILE A 146 -10.05 8.85 12.55
C ILE A 146 -9.25 7.60 12.20
N GLU A 147 -7.93 7.66 12.38
CA GLU A 147 -7.01 6.63 11.89
C GLU A 147 -6.83 5.49 12.91
N ARG A 148 -7.02 5.76 14.21
CA ARG A 148 -6.87 4.72 15.25
C ARG A 148 -7.84 3.54 15.06
N PRO A 149 -9.13 3.73 14.72
CA PRO A 149 -10.02 2.62 14.36
C PRO A 149 -9.49 1.76 13.20
N TRP A 150 -8.85 2.37 12.20
CA TRP A 150 -8.30 1.65 11.04
C TRP A 150 -7.13 0.77 11.45
N GLN A 151 -6.21 1.31 12.26
CA GLN A 151 -5.09 0.56 12.85
C GLN A 151 -5.57 -0.66 13.65
N LEU A 152 -6.56 -0.46 14.54
CA LEU A 152 -7.15 -1.55 15.32
C LEU A 152 -7.82 -2.60 14.43
N THR A 153 -8.50 -2.16 13.36
CA THR A 153 -9.09 -3.08 12.38
C THR A 153 -8.01 -3.87 11.63
N SER A 154 -6.93 -3.23 11.19
CA SER A 154 -5.81 -3.89 10.51
C SER A 154 -5.23 -5.00 11.39
N VAL A 155 -4.88 -4.68 12.64
CA VAL A 155 -4.30 -5.64 13.60
C VAL A 155 -5.23 -6.82 13.90
N ALA A 156 -6.54 -6.57 13.99
CA ALA A 156 -7.51 -7.60 14.34
C ALA A 156 -7.96 -8.48 13.15
N THR A 157 -7.60 -8.13 11.91
CA THR A 157 -8.15 -8.77 10.71
C THR A 157 -7.19 -9.81 10.14
N PRO A 158 -7.58 -11.11 10.08
CA PRO A 158 -6.77 -12.14 9.42
C PRO A 158 -6.48 -11.79 7.96
N GLY A 159 -5.21 -11.90 7.55
CA GLY A 159 -4.75 -11.55 6.21
C GLY A 159 -3.96 -10.25 6.16
N MET A 160 -4.22 -9.31 7.08
CA MET A 160 -3.37 -8.15 7.27
C MET A 160 -2.10 -8.55 8.00
N ALA A 161 -0.94 -8.20 7.43
CA ALA A 161 0.36 -8.51 8.00
C ALA A 161 1.09 -7.29 8.55
N ALA A 162 0.80 -6.11 8.00
CA ALA A 162 1.39 -4.85 8.42
C ALA A 162 0.51 -3.67 7.97
N ASP A 163 0.77 -2.50 8.54
CA ASP A 163 0.21 -1.22 8.13
C ASP A 163 1.25 -0.11 8.27
N ALA A 164 1.21 0.90 7.39
CA ALA A 164 2.08 2.06 7.38
C ALA A 164 1.24 3.33 7.14
N PHE A 165 1.28 4.24 8.10
CA PHE A 165 0.60 5.53 7.97
C PHE A 165 1.37 6.43 6.99
N TRP A 166 0.63 7.28 6.29
CA TRP A 166 1.18 8.34 5.46
C TRP A 166 1.00 9.68 6.17
N GLN A 167 2.04 10.41 6.58
CA GLN A 167 3.47 10.10 6.45
C GLN A 167 4.27 10.59 7.66
N LEU A 168 5.50 10.10 7.80
CA LEU A 168 6.43 10.51 8.85
C LEU A 168 6.76 12.01 8.73
N GLY A 169 6.48 12.76 9.79
CA GLY A 169 7.00 14.10 10.00
C GLY A 169 8.15 14.11 11.00
N ASP A 170 9.19 14.89 10.74
CA ASP A 170 10.28 15.08 11.70
C ASP A 170 10.84 16.51 11.68
N THR A 171 11.66 16.85 12.66
CA THR A 171 12.43 18.10 12.68
C THR A 171 13.89 17.83 12.35
N LEU A 172 14.30 18.27 11.17
CA LEU A 172 15.64 18.13 10.64
C LEU A 172 16.49 19.37 10.96
N SER A 173 17.78 19.34 10.62
CA SER A 173 18.70 20.45 10.90
C SER A 173 18.30 21.78 10.21
N TYR A 174 17.47 21.69 9.17
CA TYR A 174 16.94 22.84 8.43
C TYR A 174 15.48 23.16 8.74
N GLY A 175 14.94 22.60 9.83
CA GLY A 175 13.56 22.77 10.26
C GLY A 175 12.69 21.54 9.99
N LYS A 176 11.39 21.73 10.09
CA LYS A 176 10.41 20.65 9.85
C LYS A 176 10.54 20.10 8.43
N SER A 177 10.30 18.80 8.30
CA SER A 177 10.06 18.14 7.01
C SER A 177 8.83 18.74 6.31
N HIS A 178 8.60 18.30 5.07
CA HIS A 178 7.38 18.64 4.35
C HIS A 178 6.12 18.23 5.14
N ASP A 179 5.07 19.04 5.03
CA ASP A 179 3.75 18.77 5.60
C ASP A 179 2.70 18.87 4.50
N ASP A 180 2.08 17.75 4.18
CA ASP A 180 1.02 17.64 3.19
C ASP A 180 -0.40 17.61 3.80
N GLY A 181 -0.50 17.80 5.11
CA GLY A 181 -1.73 17.70 5.87
C GLY A 181 -2.01 16.31 6.46
N ASN A 182 -1.33 15.25 6.00
CA ASN A 182 -1.43 13.90 6.60
C ASN A 182 -0.21 13.58 7.50
N THR A 183 0.72 14.53 7.63
CA THR A 183 2.02 14.30 8.26
C THR A 183 1.92 14.12 9.78
N ILE A 184 2.36 12.97 10.30
CA ILE A 184 2.42 12.67 11.74
C ILE A 184 3.82 12.96 12.25
N TYR A 185 3.99 14.11 12.91
CA TYR A 185 5.30 14.54 13.44
C TYR A 185 5.72 13.77 14.70
N THR A 186 7.00 13.40 14.78
CA THR A 186 7.59 12.85 16.02
C THR A 186 7.35 13.77 17.22
N ASN A 187 7.24 13.17 18.42
CA ASN A 187 7.06 13.89 19.69
C ASN A 187 5.77 14.75 19.78
N THR A 188 4.70 14.35 19.08
CA THR A 188 3.37 14.96 19.17
C THR A 188 2.35 14.04 19.83
N ASP A 189 1.16 14.57 20.14
CA ASP A 189 0.03 13.78 20.63
C ASP A 189 -0.44 12.76 19.58
N ASP A 190 -0.46 13.13 18.30
CA ASP A 190 -0.78 12.22 17.21
C ASP A 190 0.26 11.10 17.08
N TRP A 191 1.56 11.40 17.23
CA TRP A 191 2.60 10.36 17.29
C TRP A 191 2.42 9.41 18.46
N THR A 192 2.06 9.94 19.63
CA THR A 192 1.77 9.10 20.79
C THR A 192 0.58 8.19 20.51
N CYS A 193 -0.49 8.72 19.92
CA CYS A 193 -1.71 7.97 19.61
C CYS A 193 -1.53 6.93 18.51
N LEU A 194 -0.92 7.30 17.38
CA LEU A 194 -0.90 6.50 16.16
C LEU A 194 0.39 5.70 15.97
N VAL A 195 1.46 6.03 16.68
CA VAL A 195 2.72 5.27 16.60
C VAL A 195 3.01 4.56 17.91
N THR A 196 3.14 5.29 19.00
CA THR A 196 3.56 4.70 20.29
C THR A 196 2.52 3.70 20.81
N ASN A 197 1.25 4.10 20.86
CA ASN A 197 0.16 3.22 21.30
C ASN A 197 -0.17 2.12 20.28
N HIS A 198 0.12 2.34 19.00
CA HIS A 198 -0.08 1.32 17.97
C HIS A 198 0.94 0.20 18.08
N VAL A 199 2.23 0.54 18.13
CA VAL A 199 3.31 -0.43 18.36
C VAL A 199 3.07 -1.23 19.63
N ALA A 200 2.67 -0.58 20.72
CA ALA A 200 2.36 -1.28 21.98
C ALA A 200 1.17 -2.26 21.89
N ALA A 201 0.28 -2.09 20.92
CA ALA A 201 -0.88 -2.96 20.72
C ALA A 201 -0.59 -4.19 19.84
N LEU A 202 0.58 -4.25 19.17
CA LEU A 202 0.97 -5.36 18.30
C LEU A 202 1.41 -6.63 19.06
N GLY A 203 1.70 -6.51 20.36
CA GLY A 203 2.24 -7.58 21.22
C GLY A 203 3.75 -7.57 21.28
#